data_AF-A0AAU8GVS1-F1
#
_entry.id   AF-A0AAU8GVS1-F1
#
_cell.length_a   1.000
_cell.length_b   1.000
_cell.length_c   1.000
_cell.angle_alpha   90.00
_cell.angle_beta   90.00
_cell.angle_gamma   90.00
#
_symmetry.space_group_name_H-M   'P 1'
#
loop_
_entity.id
_entity.type
_entity.pdbx_description
1 polymer ?
#
loop_
_entity_poly.entity_id
_entity_poly.type
_entity_poly.pdbx_seq_one_letter_code
_entity_poly.pdbx_strand_id
1 'polypeptide(L)'
;MFQDLFKNMIFACLGMQEILKEFLNDLVKKGKMSESEAAKIVNEFISKSEEAKEGFKESFKEMIQKTLQGMNLATKDEIENLKSLINEMNLRITKIEEKLKE
;
A
#
# COMPACT_ATOMS: atom_id res chain seq x y z
N MET A 1 -14.20 0.51 -4.51
CA MET A 1 -13.65 -0.87 -4.47
C MET A 1 -12.29 -0.93 -3.78
N PHE A 2 -11.19 -0.38 -4.33
CA PHE A 2 -9.87 -0.45 -3.64
C PHE A 2 -9.84 0.33 -2.33
N GLN A 3 -10.43 1.53 -2.28
CA GLN A 3 -10.52 2.33 -1.05
C GLN A 3 -11.32 1.63 0.06
N ASP A 4 -12.41 0.95 -0.30
CA ASP A 4 -13.26 0.23 0.66
C ASP A 4 -12.54 -0.99 1.25
N LEU A 5 -11.79 -1.72 0.42
CA LEU A 5 -10.95 -2.85 0.86
C LEU A 5 -9.87 -2.39 1.83
N PHE A 6 -9.19 -1.28 1.53
CA PHE A 6 -8.14 -0.73 2.41
C PHE A 6 -8.71 -0.25 3.75
N LYS A 7 -9.86 0.44 3.72
CA LYS A 7 -10.59 0.89 4.91
C LYS A 7 -11.01 -0.29 5.80
N ASN A 8 -11.61 -1.32 5.21
CA ASN A 8 -12.04 -2.52 5.94
C ASN A 8 -10.86 -3.29 6.54
N MET A 9 -9.72 -3.35 5.84
CA MET A 9 -8.50 -3.96 6.34
C MET A 9 -7.95 -3.24 7.59
N ILE A 10 -7.91 -1.91 7.57
CA ILE A 10 -7.48 -1.12 8.75
C ILE A 10 -8.41 -1.38 9.94
N PHE A 11 -9.73 -1.37 9.73
CA PHE A 11 -10.68 -1.68 10.80
C PHE A 11 -10.51 -3.10 11.36
N ALA A 12 -10.25 -4.08 10.49
CA ALA A 12 -9.99 -5.45 10.93
C ALA A 12 -8.69 -5.55 11.76
N CYS A 13 -7.62 -4.87 11.34
CA CYS A 13 -6.36 -4.83 12.11
C CYS A 13 -6.54 -4.16 13.48
N LEU A 14 -7.24 -3.02 13.54
CA LEU A 14 -7.51 -2.32 14.80
C LEU A 14 -8.40 -3.16 15.72
N GLY A 15 -9.46 -3.78 15.18
CA GLY A 15 -10.33 -4.68 15.95
C GLY A 15 -9.59 -5.90 16.49
N MET A 16 -8.66 -6.47 15.73
CA MET A 16 -7.84 -7.59 16.18
C MET A 16 -6.92 -7.21 17.36
N GLN A 17 -6.36 -6.00 17.33
CA GLN A 17 -5.52 -5.51 18.43
C GLN A 17 -6.32 -5.31 19.73
N GLU A 18 -7.56 -4.83 19.61
CA GLU A 18 -8.46 -4.61 20.74
C GLU A 18 -8.92 -5.95 21.35
N ILE A 19 -9.32 -6.91 20.51
CA ILE A 19 -9.67 -8.28 20.94
C ILE A 19 -8.48 -8.96 21.63
N LEU A 20 -7.26 -8.78 21.12
CA LEU A 20 -6.06 -9.34 21.73
C LEU A 20 -5.81 -8.77 23.14
N LYS A 21 -5.96 -7.45 23.30
CA LYS A 21 -5.81 -6.79 24.61
C LYS A 21 -6.89 -7.24 25.59
N GLU A 22 -8.13 -7.35 25.15
CA GLU A 22 -9.23 -7.85 25.98
C GLU A 22 -8.99 -9.29 26.42
N PHE A 23 -8.58 -10.17 25.50
CA PHE A 23 -8.27 -11.56 25.79
C PHE A 23 -7.14 -11.70 26.82
N LEU A 24 -6.05 -10.92 26.67
CA LEU A 24 -4.95 -10.92 27.63
C LEU A 24 -5.38 -10.37 29.00
N ASN A 25 -6.16 -9.29 29.03
CA ASN A 25 -6.72 -8.75 30.27
C ASN A 25 -7.62 -9.77 30.99
N ASP A 26 -8.39 -10.55 30.24
CA ASP A 26 -9.21 -11.62 30.80
C ASP A 26 -8.38 -12.75 31.41
N LEU A 27 -7.23 -13.08 30.82
CA LEU A 27 -6.29 -14.05 31.39
C LEU A 27 -5.64 -13.52 32.67
N VAL A 28 -5.32 -12.22 32.73
CA VAL A 28 -4.84 -11.54 33.93
C VAL A 28 -5.89 -11.62 35.04
N LYS A 29 -7.14 -11.22 34.75
CA LYS A 29 -8.26 -11.26 35.71
C LYS A 29 -8.52 -12.67 36.26
N LYS A 30 -8.35 -13.69 35.43
CA LYS A 30 -8.49 -15.10 35.81
C LYS A 30 -7.29 -15.64 36.59
N GLY A 31 -6.27 -14.81 36.87
CA GLY A 31 -5.04 -15.20 37.56
C GLY A 31 -4.17 -16.17 36.76
N LYS A 32 -4.43 -16.31 35.45
CA LYS A 32 -3.70 -17.24 34.56
C LYS A 32 -2.43 -16.62 33.99
N MET A 33 -2.25 -15.31 34.12
CA MET A 33 -1.04 -14.58 33.79
C MET A 33 -0.93 -13.30 34.62
N SER A 34 0.26 -12.74 34.72
CA SER A 34 0.50 -11.42 35.29
C SER A 34 0.32 -10.30 34.26
N GLU A 35 0.08 -9.07 34.74
CA GLU A 35 0.03 -7.88 33.87
C GLU A 35 1.34 -7.66 33.10
N SER A 36 2.48 -8.01 33.70
CA SER A 36 3.80 -7.93 33.07
C SER A 36 3.94 -8.89 31.89
N GLU A 37 3.41 -10.11 32.01
CA GLU A 37 3.40 -11.09 30.92
C GLU A 37 2.48 -10.66 29.77
N ALA A 38 1.28 -10.15 30.09
CA ALA A 38 0.37 -9.60 29.09
C ALA A 38 1.02 -8.45 28.32
N ALA A 39 1.67 -7.51 29.01
CA ALA A 39 2.35 -6.37 28.40
C ALA A 39 3.51 -6.82 27.48
N LYS A 40 4.29 -7.83 27.89
CA LYS A 40 5.35 -8.41 27.05
C LYS A 40 4.80 -9.01 25.76
N ILE A 41 3.71 -9.77 25.83
CA ILE A 41 3.09 -10.41 24.66
C ILE A 41 2.59 -9.34 23.67
N VAL A 42 1.95 -8.27 24.16
CA VAL A 42 1.52 -7.16 23.31
C VAL A 42 2.71 -6.48 22.63
N ASN A 43 3.78 -6.21 23.38
CA ASN A 43 4.98 -5.58 22.82
C ASN A 43 5.69 -6.47 21.80
N GLU A 44 5.80 -7.77 22.05
CA GLU A 44 6.35 -8.73 21.08
C GLU A 44 5.49 -8.81 19.81
N PHE A 45 4.17 -8.79 19.94
CA PHE A 45 3.25 -8.78 18.80
C PHE A 45 3.45 -7.53 17.94
N ILE A 46 3.57 -6.36 18.57
CA ILE A 46 3.82 -5.08 17.86
C ILE A 46 5.17 -5.14 17.14
N SER A 47 6.25 -5.50 17.86
CA SER A 47 7.60 -5.59 17.30
C SER A 47 7.68 -6.55 16.11
N LYS A 48 7.11 -7.75 16.24
CA LYS A 48 7.06 -8.72 15.13
C LYS A 48 6.21 -8.22 13.96
N SER A 49 5.15 -7.46 14.23
CA SER A 49 4.33 -6.87 13.17
C SER A 49 5.09 -5.79 12.39
N GLU A 50 5.93 -5.02 13.07
CA GLU A 50 6.76 -3.98 12.43
C GLU A 50 7.80 -4.60 11.49
N GLU A 51 8.51 -5.65 11.95
CA GLU A 51 9.44 -6.41 11.10
C GLU A 51 8.72 -7.07 9.90
N ALA A 52 7.55 -7.68 10.14
CA ALA A 52 6.75 -8.30 9.09
C ALA A 52 6.21 -7.27 8.08
N LYS A 53 5.93 -6.04 8.51
CA LYS A 53 5.39 -4.96 7.67
C LYS A 53 6.35 -4.54 6.57
N GLU A 54 7.66 -4.49 6.85
CA GLU A 54 8.65 -4.11 5.84
C GLU A 54 8.75 -5.16 4.73
N GLY A 55 8.90 -6.43 5.07
CA GLY A 55 8.92 -7.53 4.10
C GLY A 55 7.59 -7.69 3.34
N PHE A 56 6.47 -7.44 4.04
CA PHE A 56 5.15 -7.44 3.42
C PHE A 56 5.01 -6.29 2.42
N LYS A 57 5.47 -5.08 2.74
CA LYS A 57 5.34 -3.91 1.87
C LYS A 57 6.03 -4.12 0.52
N GLU A 58 7.23 -4.70 0.52
CA GLU A 58 7.97 -4.96 -0.72
C GLU A 58 7.26 -6.05 -1.55
N SER A 59 6.91 -7.17 -0.92
CA SER A 59 6.19 -8.28 -1.58
C SER A 59 4.83 -7.83 -2.14
N PHE A 60 4.12 -6.98 -1.39
CA PHE A 60 2.83 -6.43 -1.79
C PHE A 60 2.95 -5.46 -2.96
N LYS A 61 3.99 -4.61 -2.96
CA LYS A 61 4.30 -3.71 -4.07
C LYS A 61 4.62 -4.49 -5.34
N GLU A 62 5.43 -5.54 -5.24
CA GLU A 62 5.72 -6.43 -6.37
C GLU A 62 4.46 -7.12 -6.90
N MET A 63 3.60 -7.61 -6.01
CA MET A 63 2.34 -8.24 -6.39
C MET A 63 1.45 -7.27 -7.17
N ILE A 64 1.26 -6.04 -6.66
CA ILE A 64 0.48 -5.02 -7.35
C ILE A 64 1.12 -4.69 -8.72
N GLN A 65 2.43 -4.51 -8.79
CA GLN A 65 3.12 -4.25 -10.05
C GLN A 65 2.90 -5.37 -11.07
N LYS A 66 3.05 -6.63 -10.66
CA LYS A 66 2.80 -7.79 -11.54
C LYS A 66 1.34 -7.86 -11.99
N THR A 67 0.38 -7.60 -11.11
CA THR A 67 -1.04 -7.57 -11.48
C THR A 67 -1.33 -6.46 -12.48
N LEU A 68 -0.81 -5.25 -12.25
CA LEU A 68 -0.99 -4.12 -13.17
C LEU A 68 -0.36 -4.38 -14.54
N GLN A 69 0.84 -4.97 -14.58
CA GLN A 69 1.50 -5.39 -15.82
C GLN A 69 0.69 -6.46 -16.58
N GLY A 70 0.16 -7.45 -15.87
CA GLY A 70 -0.67 -8.51 -16.46
C GLY A 70 -2.01 -8.02 -17.03
N MET A 71 -2.50 -6.87 -16.55
CA MET A 71 -3.75 -6.26 -17.03
C MET A 71 -3.54 -5.31 -18.24
N ASN A 72 -2.33 -5.21 -18.78
CA ASN A 72 -1.98 -4.28 -19.87
C ASN A 72 -2.38 -2.82 -19.57
N LEU A 73 -2.31 -2.41 -18.30
CA LEU A 73 -2.64 -1.06 -17.86
C LEU A 73 -1.41 -0.17 -17.99
N ALA A 74 -1.55 0.93 -18.74
CA ALA A 74 -0.50 1.94 -18.86
C ALA A 74 -0.26 2.62 -17.51
N THR A 75 1.00 2.67 -17.09
CA THR A 75 1.43 3.38 -15.89
C THR A 75 1.36 4.90 -16.11
N LYS A 76 1.34 5.65 -15.01
CA LYS A 76 1.32 7.11 -15.06
C LYS A 76 2.53 7.67 -15.82
N ASP A 77 3.71 7.09 -15.59
CA ASP A 77 4.96 7.51 -16.21
C ASP A 77 4.94 7.26 -17.73
N GLU A 78 4.40 6.13 -18.18
CA GLU A 78 4.21 5.83 -19.60
C GLU A 78 3.24 6.84 -20.26
N ILE A 79 2.16 7.21 -19.57
CA ILE A 79 1.21 8.22 -20.05
C ILE A 79 1.87 9.60 -20.13
N GLU A 80 2.67 9.99 -19.14
CA GLU A 80 3.39 11.27 -19.16
C GLU A 80 4.44 11.31 -20.27
N ASN A 81 5.16 10.22 -20.50
CA ASN A 81 6.11 10.10 -21.61
C ASN A 81 5.41 10.24 -22.97
N LEU A 82 4.28 9.55 -23.16
CA LEU A 82 3.47 9.68 -24.38
C LEU A 82 2.98 11.12 -24.59
N LYS A 83 2.53 11.81 -23.54
CA LYS A 83 2.14 13.23 -23.62
C LYS A 83 3.31 14.12 -24.05
N SER A 84 4.51 13.88 -23.51
CA SER A 84 5.71 14.62 -23.89
C SER A 84 6.04 14.42 -25.37
N LEU A 85 6.03 13.18 -25.84
CA LEU A 85 6.27 12.85 -27.25
C LEU A 85 5.23 13.52 -28.17
N ILE A 86 3.95 13.48 -27.81
CA ILE A 86 2.88 14.14 -28.56
C ILE A 86 3.13 15.66 -28.65
N ASN A 87 3.49 16.29 -27.54
CA ASN A 87 3.80 17.73 -27.53
C ASN A 87 5.00 18.07 -28.42
N GLU A 88 6.07 17.27 -28.36
CA GLU A 88 7.24 17.47 -29.21
C GLU A 88 6.89 17.33 -30.70
N MET A 89 6.10 16.31 -31.05
CA MET A 89 5.62 16.11 -32.41
C MET A 89 4.76 17.29 -32.89
N ASN A 90 3.84 17.77 -32.07
CA ASN A 90 3.01 18.94 -32.39
C ASN A 90 3.88 20.17 -32.65
N LEU A 91 4.89 20.45 -31.82
CA LEU A 91 5.81 21.57 -32.03
C LEU A 91 6.58 21.44 -33.34
N ARG A 92 7.00 20.24 -33.73
CA ARG A 92 7.68 20.00 -35.01
C ARG A 92 6.72 20.21 -36.19
N ILE A 93 5.49 19.72 -36.09
CA ILE A 93 4.45 19.92 -37.11
C ILE A 93 4.18 21.41 -37.31
N THR A 94 3.94 22.17 -36.25
CA THR A 94 3.70 23.62 -36.34
C THR A 94 4.85 24.35 -37.02
N LYS A 95 6.11 24.04 -36.68
CA LYS A 95 7.28 24.62 -37.34
C LYS A 95 7.37 24.30 -38.83
N ILE A 96 6.91 23.12 -39.25
CA ILE A 96 6.88 22.72 -40.66
C ILE A 96 5.74 23.45 -41.38
N GLU A 97 4.57 23.57 -40.76
CA GLU A 97 3.43 24.30 -41.30
C GLU A 97 3.72 25.80 -41.47
N GLU A 98 4.46 26.42 -40.54
CA GLU A 98 4.92 27.81 -40.65
C GLU A 98 5.85 27.99 -41.85
N LYS A 99 6.82 27.07 -42.03
CA LYS A 99 7.75 27.10 -43.17
C LYS A 99 7.11 26.82 -44.52
N LEU A 100 5.94 26.18 -44.56
CA LEU A 100 5.18 25.92 -45.79
C LEU A 100 4.26 27.09 -46.19
N LYS A 101 4.03 28.04 -45.27
CA LYS A 101 3.21 29.24 -45.51
C LYS A 101 4.04 30.46 -45.92
N GLU A 102 5.36 30.42 -45.74
CA GLU A 102 6.33 31.36 -46.33
C GLU A 102 6.67 30.97 -47.78
#